data_AF-A0A7C1ANS8-F1
#
_entry.id   AF-A0A7C1ANS8-F1
#
_cell.length_a   1.000
_cell.length_b   1.000
_cell.length_c   1.000
_cell.angle_alpha   90.00
_cell.angle_beta   90.00
_cell.angle_gamma   90.00
#
_symmetry.space_group_name_H-M   'P 1'
#
loop_
_entity.id
_entity.type
_entity.pdbx_description
1 polymer ?
#
loop_
_entity_poly.entity_id
_entity_poly.type
_entity_poly.pdbx_seq_one_letter_code
_entity_poly.pdbx_strand_id
1 'polypeptide(L)'
;MKKIKTTGLSSIAACLLLFLSLYTTGFADEKWSSLQPLSIPFKVRKQQFDKGNIVPDFSFERGTVRSTDSLITDFSLASWSVVGKNVQWTDKNHKGYSGADIATGRHAVKIIRKNPNETDAIGGGVKSDFIPVIPGNYLFTYDVKLKNVQSN
;
A
#
# COMPACT_ATOMS: atom_id res chain seq x y z
N MET A 1 -8.99 -25.74 -75.82
CA MET A 1 -8.94 -24.87 -74.62
C MET A 1 -9.51 -25.65 -73.43
N LYS A 2 -8.73 -25.77 -72.35
CA LYS A 2 -9.05 -26.50 -71.10
C LYS A 2 -9.93 -25.65 -70.17
N LYS A 3 -10.92 -26.27 -69.49
CA LYS A 3 -11.41 -25.92 -68.13
C LYS A 3 -12.01 -27.21 -67.52
N ILE A 4 -11.24 -28.01 -66.79
CA ILE A 4 -10.97 -28.02 -65.33
C ILE A 4 -12.26 -28.12 -64.48
N LYS A 5 -12.45 -29.30 -63.87
CA LYS A 5 -13.37 -29.64 -62.79
C LYS A 5 -13.00 -28.90 -61.50
N THR A 6 -13.97 -28.60 -60.64
CA THR A 6 -13.70 -28.29 -59.22
C THR A 6 -14.74 -28.98 -58.35
N THR A 7 -14.32 -30.10 -57.77
CA THR A 7 -14.98 -30.83 -56.68
C THR A 7 -14.42 -30.34 -55.35
N GLY A 8 -15.28 -30.25 -54.34
CA GLY A 8 -14.96 -30.61 -52.96
C GLY A 8 -14.09 -29.65 -52.15
N LEU A 9 -14.73 -28.72 -51.44
CA LEU A 9 -14.13 -28.05 -50.28
C LEU A 9 -15.24 -27.63 -49.29
N SER A 10 -15.86 -28.59 -48.61
CA SER A 10 -16.77 -28.29 -47.49
C SER A 10 -16.51 -29.08 -46.21
N SER A 11 -15.57 -30.02 -46.19
CA SER A 11 -15.42 -30.96 -45.06
C SER A 11 -14.22 -30.73 -44.14
N ILE A 12 -13.30 -29.82 -44.46
CA ILE A 12 -12.07 -29.60 -43.65
C ILE A 12 -12.22 -28.41 -42.69
N ALA A 13 -13.03 -27.41 -43.04
CA ALA A 13 -13.21 -26.20 -42.21
C ALA A 13 -13.98 -26.46 -40.90
N ALA A 14 -14.79 -27.51 -40.83
CA ALA A 14 -15.57 -27.84 -39.62
C ALA A 14 -14.76 -28.56 -38.55
N CYS A 15 -13.64 -29.21 -38.91
CA CYS A 15 -12.85 -30.02 -37.97
C CYS A 15 -11.81 -29.20 -37.19
N LEU A 16 -11.35 -28.05 -37.74
CA LEU A 16 -10.36 -27.20 -37.08
C LEU A 16 -10.93 -26.23 -36.02
N LEU A 17 -12.25 -25.96 -36.07
CA LEU A 17 -12.91 -25.05 -35.11
C LEU A 17 -13.36 -25.73 -33.81
N LEU A 18 -13.30 -27.06 -33.74
CA LEU A 18 -13.67 -27.82 -32.53
C LEU A 18 -12.51 -28.01 -31.53
N PHE A 19 -11.27 -27.71 -31.91
CA PHE A 19 -10.10 -27.91 -31.04
C PHE A 19 -9.66 -26.68 -30.23
N LEU A 20 -10.32 -25.52 -30.38
CA LEU A 20 -9.96 -24.28 -29.68
C LEU A 20 -10.95 -23.81 -28.61
N SER A 21 -11.93 -24.64 -28.23
CA SER A 21 -12.96 -24.25 -27.24
C SER A 21 -12.76 -24.85 -25.84
N LEU A 22 -11.69 -25.58 -25.59
CA LEU A 22 -11.37 -26.13 -24.28
C LEU A 22 -10.11 -25.43 -23.74
N TYR A 23 -10.11 -25.08 -22.45
CA TYR A 23 -9.11 -24.28 -21.74
C TYR A 23 -9.28 -22.76 -21.80
N THR A 24 -10.50 -22.26 -21.69
CA THR A 24 -10.72 -21.15 -20.76
C THR A 24 -11.45 -21.70 -19.54
N THR A 25 -10.74 -22.52 -18.76
CA THR A 25 -11.08 -22.64 -17.34
C THR A 25 -10.88 -21.25 -16.76
N GLY A 26 -11.94 -20.45 -16.73
CA GLY A 26 -12.01 -19.30 -15.84
C GLY A 26 -11.61 -19.83 -14.48
N PHE A 27 -10.46 -19.38 -13.98
CA PHE A 27 -10.09 -19.61 -12.60
C PHE A 27 -11.25 -19.07 -11.80
N ALA A 28 -12.01 -19.98 -11.17
CA ALA A 28 -12.93 -19.58 -10.13
C ALA A 28 -12.11 -18.73 -9.16
N ASP A 29 -12.56 -17.52 -8.92
CA ASP A 29 -11.91 -16.57 -8.02
C ASP A 29 -12.05 -17.17 -6.61
N GLU A 30 -11.12 -18.07 -6.27
CA GLU A 30 -11.10 -18.78 -5.01
C GLU A 30 -10.95 -17.73 -3.92
N LYS A 31 -12.03 -17.45 -3.17
CA LYS A 31 -12.00 -16.51 -2.05
C LYS A 31 -11.05 -17.07 -0.99
N TRP A 32 -9.81 -16.60 -1.01
CA TRP A 32 -8.80 -16.98 -0.04
C TRP A 32 -9.24 -16.57 1.38
N SER A 33 -9.05 -17.48 2.32
CA SER A 33 -9.37 -17.25 3.74
C SER A 33 -8.10 -16.98 4.53
N SER A 34 -8.17 -16.05 5.49
CA SER A 34 -7.11 -15.82 6.48
C SER A 34 -6.78 -17.05 7.31
N LEU A 35 -7.73 -17.99 7.43
CA LEU A 35 -7.59 -19.23 8.21
C LEU A 35 -6.82 -20.34 7.48
N GLN A 36 -6.70 -20.24 6.15
CA GLN A 36 -6.07 -21.27 5.32
C GLN A 36 -5.05 -20.66 4.35
N PRO A 37 -4.00 -19.97 4.82
CA PRO A 37 -3.05 -19.27 3.95
C PRO A 37 -2.30 -20.22 2.99
N LEU A 38 -2.21 -21.51 3.32
CA LEU A 38 -1.57 -22.51 2.47
C LEU A 38 -2.44 -22.95 1.28
N SER A 39 -3.75 -22.65 1.27
CA SER A 39 -4.59 -22.89 0.09
C SER A 39 -4.23 -21.94 -1.07
N ILE A 40 -3.59 -20.82 -0.76
CA ILE A 40 -3.12 -19.87 -1.78
C ILE A 40 -1.98 -20.51 -2.57
N PRO A 41 -2.07 -20.55 -3.93
CA PRO A 41 -1.04 -21.13 -4.77
C PRO A 41 0.34 -20.54 -4.47
N PHE A 42 1.36 -21.40 -4.40
CA PHE A 42 2.73 -20.99 -4.06
C PHE A 42 3.25 -19.84 -4.92
N LYS A 43 2.95 -19.87 -6.24
CA LYS A 43 3.33 -18.81 -7.17
C LYS A 43 2.79 -17.44 -6.75
N VAL A 44 1.55 -17.37 -6.28
CA VAL A 44 0.92 -16.13 -5.81
C VAL A 44 1.58 -15.65 -4.51
N ARG A 45 1.79 -16.54 -3.55
CA ARG A 45 2.49 -16.20 -2.29
C ARG A 45 3.90 -15.68 -2.54
N LYS A 46 4.65 -16.34 -3.44
CA LYS A 46 6.00 -15.91 -3.82
C LYS A 46 5.99 -14.54 -4.49
N GLN A 47 5.05 -14.28 -5.40
CA GLN A 47 4.89 -12.96 -6.01
C GLN A 47 4.61 -11.86 -4.98
N GLN A 48 3.79 -12.14 -3.95
CA GLN A 48 3.53 -11.15 -2.89
C GLN A 48 4.76 -10.95 -1.99
N PHE A 49 5.47 -12.02 -1.65
CA PHE A 49 6.74 -11.95 -0.90
C PHE A 49 7.78 -11.09 -1.64
N ASP A 50 7.90 -11.28 -2.96
CA ASP A 50 8.88 -10.56 -3.78
C ASP A 50 8.59 -9.07 -3.92
N LYS A 51 7.37 -8.60 -3.61
CA LYS A 51 7.08 -7.16 -3.54
C LYS A 51 7.80 -6.45 -2.39
N GLY A 52 8.23 -7.18 -1.36
CA GLY A 52 8.90 -6.61 -0.20
C GLY A 52 8.01 -5.62 0.57
N ASN A 53 8.50 -4.39 0.80
CA ASN A 53 7.72 -3.37 1.48
C ASN A 53 6.63 -2.82 0.55
N ILE A 54 5.39 -3.14 0.87
CA ILE A 54 4.19 -2.75 0.13
C ILE A 54 3.54 -1.46 0.66
N VAL A 55 4.05 -0.90 1.77
CA VAL A 55 3.49 0.31 2.37
C VAL A 55 3.87 1.53 1.52
N PRO A 56 2.90 2.25 0.92
CA PRO A 56 3.21 3.43 0.13
C PRO A 56 3.66 4.58 1.04
N ASP A 57 4.69 5.32 0.60
CA ASP A 57 5.25 6.46 1.33
C ASP A 57 5.58 6.21 2.82
N PHE A 58 6.12 5.03 3.13
CA PHE A 58 6.41 4.63 4.52
C PHE A 58 7.34 5.58 5.30
N SER A 59 8.10 6.42 4.60
CA SER A 59 9.01 7.42 5.18
C SER A 59 8.43 8.85 5.20
N PHE A 60 7.18 9.05 4.81
CA PHE A 60 6.48 10.35 4.81
C PHE A 60 7.15 11.44 3.97
N GLU A 61 7.81 11.07 2.88
CA GLU A 61 8.58 12.00 2.04
C GLU A 61 7.71 12.72 1.02
N ARG A 62 6.46 12.27 0.81
CA ARG A 62 5.55 12.83 -0.18
C ARG A 62 4.32 13.42 0.49
N GLY A 63 4.14 14.72 0.28
CA GLY A 63 3.00 15.46 0.80
C GLY A 63 2.97 16.88 0.25
N THR A 64 1.93 17.61 0.64
CA THR A 64 1.74 19.02 0.26
C THR A 64 1.48 19.85 1.51
N VAL A 65 2.21 20.95 1.62
CA VAL A 65 1.98 21.97 2.65
C VAL A 65 0.96 22.96 2.11
N ARG A 66 -0.09 23.24 2.89
CA ARG A 66 -1.18 24.15 2.49
C ARG A 66 -0.98 25.55 3.07
N SER A 67 -0.33 25.64 4.22
CA SER A 67 0.03 26.90 4.85
C SER A 67 1.44 26.84 5.41
N THR A 68 2.23 27.89 5.17
CA THR A 68 3.61 28.01 5.63
C THR A 68 3.63 28.91 6.87
N ASP A 69 3.46 28.30 8.04
CA ASP A 69 3.70 28.95 9.34
C ASP A 69 5.12 28.59 9.83
N SER A 70 5.51 29.09 11.01
CA SER A 70 6.70 28.70 11.78
C SER A 70 6.83 27.20 12.02
N LEU A 71 5.74 26.44 11.88
CA LEU A 71 5.68 24.98 11.91
C LEU A 71 4.72 24.48 10.82
N ILE A 72 5.01 23.32 10.24
CA ILE A 72 4.18 22.70 9.21
C ILE A 72 3.05 21.91 9.90
N THR A 73 1.95 22.59 10.17
CA THR A 73 0.76 22.04 10.87
C THR A 73 -0.43 21.79 9.93
N ASP A 74 -0.49 22.48 8.80
CA ASP A 74 -1.51 22.29 7.76
C ASP A 74 -0.90 21.67 6.50
N PHE A 75 -1.07 20.36 6.37
CA PHE A 75 -0.49 19.55 5.30
C PHE A 75 -1.37 18.35 4.95
N SER A 76 -1.06 17.73 3.82
CA SER A 76 -1.53 16.38 3.45
C SER A 76 -0.34 15.48 3.14
N LEU A 77 -0.45 14.21 3.50
CA LEU A 77 0.52 13.17 3.17
C LEU A 77 -0.05 12.25 2.08
N ALA A 78 0.81 11.73 1.21
CA ALA A 78 0.39 10.80 0.18
C ALA A 78 0.13 9.41 0.78
N SER A 79 -1.08 8.87 0.63
CA SER A 79 -1.48 7.53 1.14
C SER A 79 -1.62 7.42 2.66
N TRP A 80 -1.63 8.57 3.35
CA TRP A 80 -1.80 8.67 4.80
C TRP A 80 -2.77 9.79 5.16
N SER A 81 -3.71 9.49 6.06
CA SER A 81 -4.65 10.45 6.62
C SER A 81 -4.17 10.95 7.97
N VAL A 82 -4.18 12.26 8.20
CA VAL A 82 -3.89 12.85 9.52
C VAL A 82 -5.11 12.71 10.42
N VAL A 83 -4.91 12.25 11.66
CA VAL A 83 -5.96 12.05 12.65
C VAL A 83 -5.68 12.91 13.88
N GLY A 84 -6.70 13.59 14.38
CA GLY A 84 -6.60 14.44 15.58
C GLY A 84 -5.93 15.79 15.33
N LYS A 85 -5.55 16.45 16.42
CA LYS A 85 -4.87 17.76 16.42
C LYS A 85 -3.40 17.61 16.82
N ASN A 86 -2.61 18.67 16.64
CA ASN A 86 -1.20 18.76 17.05
C ASN A 86 -0.27 17.76 16.34
N VAL A 87 -0.62 17.38 15.12
CA VAL A 87 0.26 16.62 14.23
C VAL A 87 1.00 17.62 13.35
N GLN A 88 2.29 17.40 13.20
CA GLN A 88 3.20 18.23 12.43
C GLN A 88 3.98 17.36 11.46
N TRP A 89 4.19 17.88 10.26
CA TRP A 89 5.09 17.25 9.30
C TRP A 89 6.45 17.92 9.42
N THR A 90 7.46 17.18 9.88
CA THR A 90 8.78 17.74 10.08
C THR A 90 9.56 17.74 8.77
N ASP A 91 10.46 18.70 8.63
CA ASP A 91 11.40 18.81 7.52
C ASP A 91 12.75 19.21 8.11
N LYS A 92 13.80 18.39 7.87
CA LYS A 92 15.15 18.64 8.42
C LYS A 92 15.74 20.00 8.04
N ASN A 93 15.28 20.60 6.94
CA ASN A 93 15.76 21.89 6.44
C ASN A 93 14.93 23.07 6.95
N HIS A 94 13.79 22.81 7.59
CA HIS A 94 12.93 23.85 8.13
C HIS A 94 13.41 24.31 9.50
N LYS A 95 13.52 25.63 9.71
CA LYS A 95 14.13 26.22 10.93
C LYS A 95 13.48 25.78 12.24
N GLY A 96 12.20 25.42 12.20
CA GLY A 96 11.45 24.93 13.38
C GLY A 96 11.73 23.47 13.78
N TYR A 97 12.53 22.73 13.01
CA TYR A 97 12.80 21.31 13.25
C TYR A 97 14.30 21.00 13.23
N SER A 98 14.66 19.88 13.83
CA SER A 98 16.03 19.35 13.84
C SER A 98 16.08 18.05 13.06
N GLY A 99 17.17 17.80 12.33
CA GLY A 99 17.44 16.49 11.72
C GLY A 99 17.41 15.33 12.73
N ALA A 100 17.66 15.59 14.02
CA ALA A 100 17.53 14.59 15.07
C ALA A 100 16.09 14.07 15.26
N ASP A 101 15.08 14.82 14.83
CA ASP A 101 13.66 14.41 14.88
C ASP A 101 13.31 13.38 13.81
N ILE A 102 14.18 13.15 12.83
CA ILE A 102 13.90 12.33 11.65
C ILE A 102 14.74 11.05 11.72
N ALA A 103 14.13 9.90 11.45
CA ALA A 103 14.82 8.62 11.45
C ALA A 103 15.58 8.40 10.14
N THR A 104 14.92 8.60 9.01
CA THR A 104 15.47 8.45 7.67
C THR A 104 14.94 9.56 6.75
N GLY A 105 15.66 9.87 5.66
CA GLY A 105 15.19 10.82 4.65
C GLY A 105 15.28 12.31 5.03
N ARG A 106 14.20 13.04 4.81
CA ARG A 106 14.05 14.48 5.06
C ARG A 106 12.86 14.80 5.96
N HIS A 107 11.86 13.94 6.01
CA HIS A 107 10.63 14.22 6.71
C HIS A 107 10.31 13.18 7.78
N ALA A 108 9.49 13.56 8.74
CA ALA A 108 8.87 12.65 9.71
C ALA A 108 7.54 13.24 10.20
N VAL A 109 6.76 12.43 10.91
CA VAL A 109 5.56 12.89 11.60
C VAL A 109 5.89 13.14 13.06
N LYS A 110 5.57 14.33 13.54
CA LYS A 110 5.74 14.74 14.95
C LYS A 110 4.38 14.99 15.57
N ILE A 111 4.16 14.38 16.73
CA ILE A 111 2.92 14.53 17.49
C ILE A 111 3.28 15.25 18.78
N ILE A 112 2.65 16.41 19.03
CA ILE A 112 2.88 17.19 20.24
C ILE A 112 1.69 16.98 21.19
N ARG A 113 1.97 16.52 22.41
CA ARG A 113 0.99 16.39 23.48
C ARG A 113 1.39 17.30 24.62
N LYS A 114 0.60 18.34 24.89
CA LYS A 114 0.83 19.25 26.03
C LYS A 114 0.36 18.64 27.35
N ASN A 115 -0.85 18.08 27.34
CA ASN A 115 -1.47 17.43 28.50
C ASN A 115 -1.91 16.01 28.08
N PRO A 116 -1.00 15.03 28.02
CA PRO A 116 -1.36 13.67 27.65
C PRO A 116 -2.30 13.08 28.70
N ASN A 117 -3.50 12.68 28.30
CA ASN A 117 -4.45 11.95 29.13
C ASN A 117 -4.69 10.56 28.50
N GLU A 118 -4.69 9.51 29.32
CA GLU A 118 -5.01 8.14 28.88
C GLU A 118 -6.47 7.99 28.46
N THR A 119 -7.36 8.85 28.96
CA THR A 119 -8.80 8.80 28.66
C THR A 119 -9.22 9.66 27.46
N ASP A 120 -8.28 10.30 26.77
CA ASP A 120 -8.61 11.14 25.61
C ASP A 120 -9.06 10.27 24.43
N ALA A 121 -10.31 10.46 24.00
CA ALA A 121 -10.97 9.58 23.02
C ALA A 121 -10.35 9.63 21.62
N ILE A 122 -9.65 10.71 21.26
CA ILE A 122 -9.01 10.86 19.94
C ILE A 122 -7.60 11.45 20.13
N GLY A 123 -6.59 10.58 20.12
CA GLY A 123 -5.20 11.00 20.02
C GLY A 123 -4.85 11.61 18.66
N GLY A 124 -3.72 12.32 18.60
CA GLY A 124 -3.12 12.79 17.34
C GLY A 124 -2.23 11.73 16.69
N GLY A 125 -2.23 11.64 15.36
CA GLY A 125 -1.36 10.75 14.59
C GLY A 125 -1.64 10.74 13.09
N VAL A 126 -1.14 9.70 12.42
CA VAL A 126 -1.42 9.41 11.01
C VAL A 126 -1.92 7.98 10.86
N LYS A 127 -2.78 7.76 9.87
CA LYS A 127 -3.36 6.47 9.55
C LYS A 127 -3.10 6.15 8.09
N SER A 128 -2.53 4.98 7.81
CA SER A 128 -2.33 4.51 6.44
C SER A 128 -3.68 4.18 5.81
N ASP A 129 -3.78 4.39 4.50
CA ASP A 129 -4.87 3.83 3.70
C ASP A 129 -4.82 2.29 3.71
N PHE A 130 -5.87 1.65 3.21
CA PHE A 130 -5.93 0.20 3.15
C PHE A 130 -4.75 -0.35 2.30
N ILE A 131 -3.95 -1.22 2.91
CA ILE A 131 -2.83 -1.89 2.25
C ILE A 131 -3.33 -3.25 1.75
N PRO A 132 -3.49 -3.46 0.44
CA PRO A 132 -4.04 -4.69 -0.09
C PRO A 132 -3.04 -5.84 0.09
N VAL A 133 -3.42 -6.80 0.92
CA VAL A 133 -2.62 -7.98 1.25
C VAL A 133 -3.41 -9.26 1.05
N ILE A 134 -2.71 -10.38 0.88
CA ILE A 134 -3.31 -11.71 0.94
C ILE A 134 -3.25 -12.24 2.38
N PRO A 135 -4.04 -13.26 2.74
CA PRO A 135 -3.79 -14.05 3.95
C PRO A 135 -2.33 -14.47 4.12
N GLY A 136 -1.73 -14.16 5.27
CA GLY A 136 -0.35 -14.51 5.56
C GLY A 136 0.21 -13.85 6.81
N ASN A 137 1.49 -14.09 7.06
CA ASN A 137 2.25 -13.48 8.15
C ASN A 137 2.99 -12.25 7.63
N TYR A 138 2.87 -11.13 8.34
CA TYR A 138 3.48 -9.86 7.99
C TYR A 138 4.32 -9.33 9.14
N LEU A 139 5.46 -8.72 8.81
CA LEU A 139 6.29 -8.01 9.75
C LEU A 139 5.99 -6.52 9.65
N PHE A 140 5.64 -5.89 10.77
CA PHE A 140 5.44 -4.45 10.88
C PHE A 140 6.57 -3.84 11.73
N THR A 141 7.33 -2.92 11.14
CA THR A 141 8.41 -2.18 11.80
C THR A 141 8.19 -0.68 11.63
N TYR A 142 8.52 0.09 12.67
CA TYR A 142 8.46 1.55 12.62
C TYR A 142 9.50 2.14 13.58
N ASP A 143 10.00 3.32 13.24
CA ASP A 143 10.91 4.08 14.10
C ASP A 143 10.12 5.12 14.91
N VAL A 144 10.34 5.14 16.23
CA VAL A 144 9.74 6.13 17.13
C VAL A 144 10.81 6.82 17.96
N LYS A 145 10.70 8.14 18.09
CA LYS A 145 11.55 8.96 18.93
C LYS A 145 10.69 9.72 19.93
N LEU A 146 10.93 9.48 21.21
CA LEU A 146 10.24 10.18 22.30
C LEU A 146 11.16 11.27 22.87
N LYS A 147 10.58 12.41 23.22
CA LYS A 147 11.28 13.53 23.86
C LYS A 147 10.44 14.06 25.00
N ASN A 148 11.12 14.58 26.02
CA ASN A 148 10.51 15.21 27.19
C ASN A 148 9.52 14.27 27.91
N VAL A 149 9.90 13.00 28.07
CA VAL A 149 9.14 12.04 28.87
C VAL A 149 9.37 12.36 30.33
N GLN A 150 8.32 12.76 31.04
CA GLN A 150 8.35 13.05 32.47
C GLN A 150 7.43 12.06 33.19
N SER A 151 7.78 11.70 34.43
CA SER A 151 6.83 10.99 35.31
C SER A 151 5.72 11.95 35.68
N ASN A 152 4.48 11.44 35.69
CA ASN A 152 3.39 12.07 36.43
C ASN A 152 3.63 11.91 37.94
#